data_AF-A0A8H8STU1-F1
#
_entry.id   AF-A0A8H8STU1-F1
#
_cell.length_a   1.000
_cell.length_b   1.000
_cell.length_c   1.000
_cell.angle_alpha   90.00
_cell.angle_beta   90.00
_cell.angle_gamma   90.00
#
_symmetry.space_group_name_H-M   'P 1'
#
loop_
_entity.id
_entity.type
_entity.pdbx_description
1 polymer ?
#
loop_
_entity_poly.entity_id
_entity_poly.type
_entity_poly.pdbx_seq_one_letter_code
_entity_poly.pdbx_strand_id
1 'polypeptide(L)'
;MYQRTFQDALYALNHSLQSNAATVAAAKASGPKAELAIQETLRDLRRIGYQPEDLNKLNVIHVTGTKGKGSTCAFCYSLLRKAAPHLKIVSVRERIQIDGKPISEDDFARFFFEVWDRLEATKDQGDPEKPMPMYFKMLTLIAYHAYLSLGVDATILEVGIGGRFDTTNVVPNPIVTGITSLGLDHTSVLGKTLPEIAWQKAGIYKVEWRTCVYRNQPPDSLEVIKQEAEKVQASEFHVVDTVPEMSEIKLGLAGVHQRQNASLAMHLVHRFLQLQCPTIKLPDSLTPIPEVYATGFREARWAGRCQRITDPSKEGLEWLLDGAHTSRV
;
A
#
# COMPACT_ATOMS: atom_id res chain seq x y z
N MET A 1 0.52 -36.59 11.24
CA MET A 1 0.90 -35.67 10.15
C MET A 1 1.48 -34.44 10.82
N TYR A 2 2.75 -34.09 10.58
CA TYR A 2 3.38 -32.92 11.24
C TYR A 2 2.66 -31.66 10.75
N GLN A 3 2.00 -30.93 11.65
CA GLN A 3 1.35 -29.67 11.31
C GLN A 3 2.43 -28.58 11.25
N ARG A 4 2.65 -28.03 10.06
CA ARG A 4 3.66 -26.98 9.86
C ARG A 4 3.21 -25.70 10.58
N THR A 5 4.13 -25.10 11.33
CA THR A 5 3.88 -24.02 12.28
C THR A 5 4.27 -22.66 11.73
N PHE A 6 3.94 -21.59 12.46
CA PHE A 6 4.40 -20.23 12.17
C PHE A 6 5.94 -20.12 12.16
N GLN A 7 6.63 -20.82 13.07
CA GLN A 7 8.09 -20.84 13.10
C GLN A 7 8.68 -21.52 11.87
N ASP A 8 8.05 -22.59 11.38
CA ASP A 8 8.46 -23.25 10.13
C ASP A 8 8.29 -22.30 8.93
N ALA A 9 7.18 -21.55 8.89
CA ALA A 9 6.93 -20.55 7.85
C ALA A 9 7.97 -19.41 7.89
N LEU A 10 8.28 -18.88 9.08
CA LEU A 10 9.32 -17.86 9.24
C LEU A 10 10.71 -18.37 8.86
N TYR A 11 11.03 -19.62 9.20
CA TYR A 11 12.31 -20.23 8.82
C TYR A 11 12.45 -20.28 7.29
N ALA A 12 11.45 -20.83 6.59
CA ALA A 12 11.43 -20.90 5.14
C ALA A 12 11.47 -19.51 4.48
N LEU A 13 10.69 -18.56 4.97
CA LEU A 13 10.65 -17.20 4.44
C LEU A 13 12.01 -16.48 4.56
N ASN A 14 12.71 -16.65 5.69
CA ASN A 14 13.96 -15.92 5.97
C ASN A 14 15.23 -16.61 5.44
N HIS A 15 15.24 -17.94 5.34
CA HIS A 15 16.45 -18.71 5.00
C HIS A 15 16.43 -19.30 3.59
N SER A 16 15.25 -19.45 2.98
CA SER A 16 15.11 -20.03 1.64
C SER A 16 14.90 -18.98 0.54
N LEU A 17 14.62 -17.72 0.90
CA LEU A 17 14.39 -16.64 -0.05
C LEU A 17 15.49 -15.56 0.04
N GLN A 18 15.76 -14.88 -1.08
CA GLN A 18 16.65 -13.71 -1.08
C GLN A 18 16.01 -12.51 -0.36
N SER A 19 16.80 -11.80 0.45
CA SER A 19 16.35 -10.64 1.25
C SER A 19 16.23 -9.36 0.42
N ASN A 20 15.45 -8.39 0.89
CA ASN A 20 15.25 -7.10 0.22
C ASN A 20 16.55 -6.32 -0.03
N ALA A 21 17.50 -6.35 0.91
CA ALA A 21 18.79 -5.68 0.75
C ALA A 21 19.59 -6.32 -0.38
N ALA A 22 19.58 -7.66 -0.47
CA ALA A 22 20.19 -8.40 -1.55
C ALA A 22 19.49 -8.12 -2.90
N THR A 23 18.16 -7.99 -2.91
CA THR A 23 17.39 -7.64 -4.12
C THR A 23 17.69 -6.23 -4.61
N VAL A 24 17.72 -5.22 -3.72
CA VAL A 24 18.05 -3.84 -4.10
C VAL A 24 19.50 -3.77 -4.62
N ALA A 25 20.43 -4.52 -4.02
CA ALA A 25 21.79 -4.63 -4.52
C ALA A 25 21.85 -5.33 -5.89
N ALA A 26 21.11 -6.42 -6.09
CA ALA A 26 21.04 -7.15 -7.36
C ALA A 26 20.39 -6.31 -8.48
N ALA A 27 19.33 -5.55 -8.17
CA ALA A 27 18.69 -4.62 -9.09
C ALA A 27 19.64 -3.47 -9.49
N LYS A 28 20.44 -2.97 -8.54
CA LYS A 28 21.52 -1.99 -8.83
C LYS A 28 22.59 -2.58 -9.75
N ALA A 29 22.89 -3.87 -9.65
CA ALA A 29 23.91 -4.54 -10.44
C ALA A 29 23.45 -4.98 -11.84
N SER A 30 22.14 -5.17 -12.07
CA SER A 30 21.62 -5.87 -13.26
C SER A 30 21.03 -4.96 -14.36
N GLY A 31 21.03 -3.63 -14.18
CA GLY A 31 20.34 -2.71 -15.08
C GLY A 31 18.80 -2.87 -15.03
N PRO A 32 18.04 -2.15 -15.88
CA PRO A 32 16.59 -2.06 -15.75
C PRO A 32 15.90 -3.32 -16.30
N LYS A 33 15.88 -4.39 -15.49
CA LYS A 33 14.97 -5.54 -15.63
C LYS A 33 13.62 -5.31 -14.94
N ALA A 34 13.26 -4.06 -14.60
CA ALA A 34 12.09 -3.75 -13.79
C ALA A 34 10.76 -4.21 -14.43
N GLU A 35 10.66 -4.20 -15.76
CA GLU A 35 9.46 -4.64 -16.48
C GLU A 35 9.21 -6.15 -16.36
N LEU A 36 10.27 -6.95 -16.19
CA LEU A 36 10.16 -8.38 -15.90
C LEU A 36 9.53 -8.63 -14.53
N ALA A 37 9.68 -7.73 -13.56
CA ALA A 37 9.18 -7.94 -12.20
C ALA A 37 7.65 -8.08 -12.14
N ILE A 38 6.92 -7.31 -12.96
CA ILE A 38 5.45 -7.42 -13.08
C ILE A 38 5.09 -8.74 -13.74
N GLN A 39 5.75 -9.10 -14.85
CA GLN A 39 5.48 -10.35 -15.57
C GLN A 39 5.74 -11.59 -14.70
N GLU A 40 6.83 -11.58 -13.94
CA GLU A 40 7.12 -12.62 -12.96
C GLU A 40 6.06 -12.65 -11.85
N THR A 41 5.59 -11.50 -11.36
CA THR A 41 4.54 -11.46 -10.32
C THR A 41 3.22 -12.00 -10.86
N LEU A 42 2.84 -11.68 -12.10
CA LEU A 42 1.66 -12.24 -12.77
C LEU A 42 1.81 -13.75 -13.02
N ARG A 43 3.01 -14.21 -13.39
CA ARG A 43 3.32 -15.64 -13.49
C ARG A 43 3.14 -16.34 -12.15
N ASP A 44 3.71 -15.80 -11.08
CA ASP A 44 3.65 -16.41 -9.75
C ASP A 44 2.22 -16.35 -9.16
N LEU A 45 1.45 -15.30 -9.48
CA LEU A 45 0.01 -15.22 -9.19
C LEU A 45 -0.78 -16.36 -9.85
N ARG A 46 -0.51 -16.63 -11.14
CA ARG A 46 -1.11 -17.77 -11.86
C ARG A 46 -0.70 -19.12 -11.27
N ARG A 47 0.56 -19.26 -10.86
CA ARG A 47 1.06 -20.49 -10.21
C ARG A 47 0.36 -20.79 -8.89
N ILE A 48 -0.07 -19.76 -8.14
CA ILE A 48 -0.86 -19.94 -6.91
C ILE A 48 -2.37 -20.07 -7.19
N GLY A 49 -2.78 -20.15 -8.46
CA GLY A 49 -4.15 -20.45 -8.87
C GLY A 49 -5.07 -19.24 -9.02
N TYR A 50 -4.53 -18.03 -9.17
CA TYR A 50 -5.32 -16.81 -9.39
C TYR A 50 -5.03 -16.18 -10.74
N GLN A 51 -6.05 -15.56 -11.33
CA GLN A 51 -5.87 -14.62 -12.44
C GLN A 51 -5.78 -13.17 -11.92
N PRO A 52 -5.18 -12.23 -12.66
CA PRO A 52 -5.12 -10.83 -12.25
C PRO A 52 -6.50 -10.26 -11.91
N GLU A 53 -7.53 -10.65 -12.66
CA GLU A 53 -8.91 -10.20 -12.48
C GLU A 53 -9.51 -10.64 -11.14
N ASP A 54 -9.03 -11.74 -10.54
CA ASP A 54 -9.47 -12.14 -9.20
C ASP A 54 -9.12 -11.10 -8.14
N LEU A 55 -8.02 -10.36 -8.33
CA LEU A 55 -7.60 -9.30 -7.40
C LEU A 55 -8.57 -8.12 -7.38
N ASN A 56 -9.47 -7.99 -8.36
CA ASN A 56 -10.50 -6.94 -8.34
C ASN A 56 -11.48 -7.13 -7.17
N LYS A 57 -11.67 -8.37 -6.69
CA LYS A 57 -12.49 -8.67 -5.50
C LYS A 57 -11.96 -8.01 -4.22
N LEU A 58 -10.71 -7.55 -4.22
CA LEU A 58 -10.07 -6.93 -3.07
C LEU A 58 -10.45 -5.45 -2.87
N ASN A 59 -11.12 -4.81 -3.84
CA ASN A 59 -11.54 -3.41 -3.79
C ASN A 59 -10.42 -2.48 -3.28
N VAL A 60 -9.43 -2.24 -4.15
CA VAL A 60 -8.16 -1.65 -3.73
C VAL A 60 -8.17 -0.12 -3.74
N ILE A 61 -7.75 0.49 -2.63
CA ILE A 61 -7.19 1.85 -2.58
C ILE A 61 -5.67 1.73 -2.70
N HIS A 62 -5.09 2.12 -3.83
CA HIS A 62 -3.66 1.91 -4.11
C HIS A 62 -2.87 3.20 -3.94
N VAL A 63 -1.91 3.23 -3.02
CA VAL A 63 -1.21 4.45 -2.62
C VAL A 63 0.29 4.35 -2.87
N THR A 64 0.84 5.32 -3.61
CA THR A 64 2.29 5.51 -3.78
C THR A 64 2.70 6.94 -3.44
N GLY A 65 4.00 7.22 -3.51
CA GLY A 65 4.63 8.49 -3.15
C GLY A 65 6.01 8.29 -2.54
N THR A 66 6.74 9.38 -2.29
CA THR A 66 8.03 9.30 -1.60
C THR A 66 7.80 9.40 -0.09
N LYS A 67 7.12 10.47 0.35
CA LYS A 67 6.79 10.71 1.75
C LYS A 67 5.27 10.74 1.94
N GLY A 68 4.79 10.08 3.00
CA GLY A 68 3.38 10.12 3.39
C GLY A 68 2.53 8.92 2.97
N LYS A 69 3.03 7.97 2.16
CA LYS A 69 2.32 6.74 1.75
C LYS A 69 1.63 6.05 2.94
N GLY A 70 2.42 5.56 3.88
CA GLY A 70 1.88 4.89 5.05
C GLY A 70 1.06 5.76 5.99
N SER A 71 1.25 7.08 6.00
CA SER A 71 0.37 8.00 6.76
C SER A 71 -0.99 8.10 6.10
N THR A 72 -1.01 8.31 4.79
CA THR A 72 -2.24 8.33 3.99
C THR A 72 -2.96 7.00 4.11
N CYS A 73 -2.26 5.86 4.04
CA CYS A 73 -2.86 4.54 4.28
C CYS A 73 -3.45 4.40 5.70
N ALA A 74 -2.78 4.93 6.73
CA ALA A 74 -3.28 4.89 8.11
C ALA A 74 -4.54 5.75 8.29
N PHE A 75 -4.58 6.93 7.66
CA PHE A 75 -5.77 7.76 7.61
C PHE A 75 -6.89 7.07 6.82
N CYS A 76 -6.63 6.52 5.63
CA CYS A 76 -7.62 5.78 4.85
C CYS A 76 -8.26 4.66 5.68
N TYR A 77 -7.43 3.90 6.39
CA TYR A 77 -7.88 2.81 7.27
C TYR A 77 -8.81 3.35 8.36
N SER A 78 -8.39 4.38 9.08
CA SER A 78 -9.20 4.95 10.17
C SER A 78 -10.50 5.56 9.67
N LEU A 79 -10.49 6.26 8.54
CA LEU A 79 -11.69 6.84 7.93
C LEU A 79 -12.68 5.77 7.48
N LEU A 80 -12.23 4.71 6.79
CA LEU A 80 -13.10 3.60 6.39
C LEU A 80 -13.71 2.90 7.62
N ARG A 81 -12.92 2.68 8.68
CA ARG A 81 -13.44 2.10 9.93
C ARG A 81 -14.53 2.94 10.59
N LYS A 82 -14.56 4.26 10.37
CA LYS A 82 -15.58 5.16 10.91
C LYS A 82 -16.79 5.30 10.01
N ALA A 83 -16.57 5.47 8.71
CA ALA A 83 -17.64 5.68 7.75
C ALA A 83 -18.34 4.39 7.35
N ALA A 84 -17.63 3.26 7.34
CA ALA A 84 -18.12 1.96 6.90
C ALA A 84 -17.65 0.84 7.85
N PRO A 85 -18.05 0.86 9.14
CA PRO A 85 -17.56 -0.08 10.16
C PRO A 85 -17.89 -1.56 9.90
N HIS A 86 -18.82 -1.83 8.98
CA HIS A 86 -19.23 -3.18 8.57
C HIS A 86 -18.27 -3.82 7.57
N LEU A 87 -17.39 -3.04 6.91
CA LEU A 87 -16.43 -3.56 5.95
C LEU A 87 -15.28 -4.27 6.69
N LYS A 88 -14.91 -5.45 6.21
CA LYS A 88 -13.67 -6.13 6.56
C LYS A 88 -12.51 -5.48 5.79
N ILE A 89 -11.74 -4.66 6.50
CA ILE A 89 -10.73 -3.79 5.89
C ILE A 89 -9.33 -4.33 6.20
N VAL A 90 -8.48 -4.37 5.17
CA VAL A 90 -7.07 -4.76 5.32
C VAL A 90 -6.15 -3.63 4.88
N SER A 91 -4.98 -3.55 5.50
CA SER A 91 -3.89 -2.68 5.04
C SER A 91 -2.68 -3.55 4.72
N VAL A 92 -2.28 -3.53 3.45
CA VAL A 92 -1.14 -4.29 2.96
C VAL A 92 0.09 -3.40 3.05
N ARG A 93 0.98 -3.74 3.98
CA ARG A 93 2.30 -3.15 4.13
C ARG A 93 3.32 -4.29 4.23
N GLU A 94 4.29 -4.20 5.13
CA GLU A 94 5.17 -5.31 5.49
C GLU A 94 4.49 -6.40 6.33
N ARG A 95 3.25 -6.18 6.78
CA ARG A 95 2.49 -7.09 7.64
C ARG A 95 1.11 -7.37 7.05
N ILE A 96 0.65 -8.61 7.16
CA ILE A 96 -0.71 -9.03 6.76
C ILE A 96 -1.64 -8.73 7.94
N GLN A 97 -2.57 -7.79 7.76
CA GLN A 97 -3.44 -7.30 8.84
C GLN A 97 -4.90 -7.23 8.40
N ILE A 98 -5.79 -7.57 9.32
CA ILE A 98 -7.24 -7.47 9.15
C ILE A 98 -7.79 -6.66 10.31
N ASP A 99 -8.56 -5.62 9.99
CA ASP A 99 -9.13 -4.72 10.97
C ASP A 99 -8.08 -4.21 11.97
N GLY A 100 -6.90 -3.86 11.43
CA GLY A 100 -5.80 -3.25 12.18
C GLY A 100 -5.04 -4.21 13.08
N LYS A 101 -5.38 -5.50 13.08
CA LYS A 101 -4.71 -6.55 13.84
C LYS A 101 -3.95 -7.48 12.89
N PRO A 102 -2.73 -7.91 13.23
CA PRO A 102 -2.08 -9.02 12.54
C PRO A 102 -3.01 -10.24 12.49
N ILE A 103 -2.97 -10.98 11.38
CA ILE A 103 -3.60 -12.31 11.35
C ILE A 103 -2.95 -13.22 12.41
N SER A 104 -3.66 -14.26 12.83
CA SER A 104 -3.13 -15.23 13.79
C SER A 104 -1.88 -15.92 13.23
N GLU A 105 -1.00 -16.40 14.11
CA GLU A 105 0.17 -17.18 13.71
C GLU A 105 -0.24 -18.43 12.90
N ASP A 106 -1.34 -19.07 13.29
CA ASP A 106 -1.92 -20.23 12.60
C ASP A 106 -2.44 -19.88 11.21
N ASP A 107 -3.17 -18.76 11.07
CA ASP A 107 -3.61 -18.28 9.76
C ASP A 107 -2.43 -17.92 8.86
N PHE A 108 -1.40 -17.26 9.41
CA PHE A 108 -0.20 -16.95 8.65
C PHE A 108 0.49 -18.21 8.15
N ALA A 109 0.71 -19.20 9.03
CA ALA A 109 1.31 -20.47 8.66
C ALA A 109 0.48 -21.19 7.57
N ARG A 110 -0.85 -21.24 7.75
CA ARG A 110 -1.78 -21.82 6.78
C ARG A 110 -1.64 -21.18 5.41
N PHE A 111 -1.83 -19.86 5.31
CA PHE A 111 -1.75 -19.17 4.02
C PHE A 111 -0.36 -19.20 3.40
N PHE A 112 0.69 -19.14 4.22
CA PHE A 112 2.07 -19.29 3.77
C PHE A 112 2.26 -20.63 3.08
N PHE A 113 1.89 -21.74 3.73
CA PHE A 113 2.11 -23.07 3.17
C PHE A 113 1.16 -23.39 2.01
N GLU A 114 -0.06 -22.86 1.99
CA GLU A 114 -0.95 -22.96 0.82
C GLU A 114 -0.34 -22.29 -0.41
N VAL A 115 0.31 -21.14 -0.26
CA VAL A 115 1.04 -20.46 -1.35
C VAL A 115 2.32 -21.20 -1.70
N TRP A 116 3.13 -21.56 -0.69
CA TRP A 116 4.40 -22.23 -0.85
C TRP A 116 4.24 -23.54 -1.63
N ASP A 117 3.29 -24.38 -1.23
CA ASP A 117 3.07 -25.69 -1.84
C ASP A 117 2.60 -25.58 -3.28
N ARG A 118 1.76 -24.57 -3.62
CA ARG A 118 1.35 -24.32 -5.01
C ARG A 118 2.52 -23.86 -5.88
N LEU A 119 3.43 -23.05 -5.32
CA LEU A 119 4.63 -22.61 -6.03
C LEU A 119 5.62 -23.77 -6.23
N GLU A 120 5.85 -24.60 -5.21
CA GLU A 120 6.70 -25.79 -5.31
C GLU A 120 6.10 -26.85 -6.25
N ALA A 121 4.78 -27.08 -6.21
CA ALA A 121 4.12 -28.04 -7.10
C ALA A 121 4.20 -27.67 -8.58
N THR A 122 4.38 -26.37 -8.89
CA THR A 122 4.52 -25.85 -10.25
C THR A 122 5.98 -25.60 -10.65
N LYS A 123 6.93 -25.92 -9.77
CA LYS A 123 8.36 -25.80 -10.00
C LYS A 123 8.82 -27.02 -10.81
N ASP A 124 9.12 -26.82 -12.09
CA ASP A 124 9.81 -27.83 -12.86
C ASP A 124 11.27 -27.91 -12.39
N GLN A 125 11.74 -29.11 -12.04
CA GLN A 125 13.14 -29.35 -11.70
C GLN A 125 14.00 -29.23 -12.96
N GLY A 126 14.31 -27.99 -13.37
CA GLY A 126 15.11 -27.71 -14.55
C GLY A 126 14.67 -26.47 -15.36
N ASP A 127 13.53 -25.86 -15.02
CA ASP A 127 13.07 -24.63 -15.69
C ASP A 127 13.54 -23.38 -14.92
N PRO A 128 14.60 -22.67 -15.39
CA PRO A 128 15.08 -21.45 -14.74
C PRO A 128 14.04 -20.31 -14.77
N GLU A 129 12.95 -20.44 -15.54
CA GLU A 129 11.88 -19.44 -15.64
C GLU A 129 10.79 -19.58 -14.57
N LYS A 130 10.90 -20.52 -13.62
CA LYS A 130 9.93 -20.69 -12.50
C LYS A 130 10.58 -20.73 -11.10
N PRO A 131 11.46 -19.77 -10.75
CA PRO A 131 12.08 -19.75 -9.42
C PRO A 131 11.03 -19.48 -8.32
N MET A 132 11.43 -19.70 -7.07
CA MET A 132 10.65 -19.23 -5.94
C MET A 132 10.65 -17.69 -5.90
N PRO A 133 9.51 -17.03 -5.64
CA PRO A 133 9.42 -15.59 -5.47
C PRO A 133 10.39 -15.06 -4.40
N MET A 134 11.00 -13.90 -4.65
CA MET A 134 11.78 -13.20 -3.63
C MET A 134 10.91 -12.79 -2.43
N TYR A 135 11.54 -12.50 -1.28
CA TYR A 135 10.86 -12.25 0.00
C TYR A 135 9.63 -11.34 -0.09
N PHE A 136 9.77 -10.13 -0.65
CA PHE A 136 8.64 -9.20 -0.73
C PHE A 136 7.53 -9.67 -1.68
N LYS A 137 7.90 -10.26 -2.82
CA LYS A 137 6.94 -10.84 -3.77
C LYS A 137 6.17 -12.00 -3.13
N MET A 138 6.86 -12.86 -2.37
CA MET A 138 6.25 -13.93 -1.60
C MET A 138 5.23 -13.37 -0.59
N LEU A 139 5.61 -12.35 0.20
CA LEU A 139 4.69 -11.72 1.14
C LEU A 139 3.46 -11.10 0.46
N THR A 140 3.64 -10.44 -0.69
CA THR A 140 2.53 -9.89 -1.49
C THR A 140 1.59 -11.00 -1.97
N LEU A 141 2.12 -12.13 -2.44
CA LEU A 141 1.33 -13.29 -2.88
C LEU A 141 0.56 -13.93 -1.72
N ILE A 142 1.19 -14.09 -0.55
CA ILE A 142 0.53 -14.59 0.67
C ILE A 142 -0.56 -13.62 1.12
N ALA A 143 -0.31 -12.32 1.07
CA ALA A 143 -1.30 -11.30 1.41
C ALA A 143 -2.52 -11.40 0.49
N TYR A 144 -2.34 -11.44 -0.84
CA TYR A 144 -3.45 -11.62 -1.77
C TYR A 144 -4.20 -12.92 -1.54
N HIS A 145 -3.49 -14.03 -1.33
CA HIS A 145 -4.12 -15.32 -1.05
C HIS A 145 -4.95 -15.27 0.23
N ALA A 146 -4.41 -14.70 1.31
CA ALA A 146 -5.13 -14.55 2.58
C ALA A 146 -6.37 -13.68 2.43
N TYR A 147 -6.26 -12.53 1.77
CA TYR A 147 -7.37 -11.58 1.63
C TYR A 147 -8.49 -12.10 0.73
N LEU A 148 -8.15 -12.80 -0.36
CA LEU A 148 -9.13 -13.49 -1.20
C LEU A 148 -9.81 -14.62 -0.44
N SER A 149 -9.04 -15.47 0.24
CA SER A 149 -9.57 -16.60 1.04
C SER A 149 -10.46 -16.14 2.19
N LEU A 150 -10.22 -14.94 2.73
CA LEU A 150 -10.97 -14.38 3.85
C LEU A 150 -12.11 -13.46 3.44
N GLY A 151 -12.30 -13.19 2.14
CA GLY A 151 -13.39 -12.34 1.62
C GLY A 151 -13.37 -10.94 2.22
N VAL A 152 -12.26 -10.21 2.03
CA VAL A 152 -12.15 -8.81 2.50
C VAL A 152 -12.96 -7.88 1.59
N ASP A 153 -13.54 -6.83 2.17
CA ASP A 153 -14.40 -5.90 1.43
C ASP A 153 -13.64 -4.68 0.88
N ALA A 154 -12.50 -4.34 1.49
CA ALA A 154 -11.67 -3.21 1.11
C ALA A 154 -10.20 -3.43 1.45
N THR A 155 -9.31 -3.07 0.52
CA THR A 155 -7.86 -3.25 0.67
C THR A 155 -7.13 -1.94 0.47
N ILE A 156 -6.40 -1.49 1.49
CA ILE A 156 -5.49 -0.34 1.39
C ILE A 156 -4.09 -0.87 1.07
N LEU A 157 -3.70 -0.74 -0.19
CA LEU A 157 -2.46 -1.29 -0.73
C LEU A 157 -1.39 -0.19 -0.78
N GLU A 158 -0.35 -0.32 0.04
CA GLU A 158 0.80 0.58 0.00
C GLU A 158 1.84 0.04 -0.99
N VAL A 159 2.26 0.88 -1.95
CA VAL A 159 3.39 0.56 -2.84
C VAL A 159 4.69 0.50 -2.04
N GLY A 160 5.49 -0.53 -2.27
CA GLY A 160 6.83 -0.66 -1.71
C GLY A 160 7.78 0.41 -2.25
N ILE A 161 8.20 0.25 -3.51
CA ILE A 161 9.14 1.17 -4.18
C ILE A 161 8.63 1.53 -5.58
N GLY A 162 8.64 2.82 -5.91
CA GLY A 162 8.20 3.28 -7.23
C GLY A 162 6.70 3.23 -7.41
N GLY A 163 6.20 2.33 -8.25
CA GLY A 163 4.78 2.19 -8.58
C GLY A 163 4.60 1.30 -9.80
N ARG A 164 5.06 1.76 -10.97
CA ARG A 164 4.91 1.10 -12.27
C ARG A 164 5.32 -0.36 -12.26
N PHE A 165 6.47 -0.66 -11.65
CA PHE A 165 7.08 -1.98 -11.62
C PHE A 165 7.04 -2.63 -10.23
N ASP A 166 6.28 -2.05 -9.30
CA ASP A 166 6.13 -2.62 -7.96
C ASP A 166 5.24 -3.86 -8.00
N THR A 167 5.56 -4.88 -7.20
CA THR A 167 4.78 -6.14 -7.14
C THR A 167 3.29 -5.91 -6.81
N THR A 168 2.95 -4.81 -6.16
CA THR A 168 1.57 -4.44 -5.85
C THR A 168 0.77 -3.99 -7.08
N ASN A 169 1.44 -3.57 -8.16
CA ASN A 169 0.81 -3.02 -9.37
C ASN A 169 0.24 -4.08 -10.35
N VAL A 170 0.07 -5.31 -9.88
CA VAL A 170 -0.61 -6.40 -10.63
C VAL A 170 -2.13 -6.37 -10.49
N VAL A 171 -2.66 -5.55 -9.58
CA VAL A 171 -4.11 -5.32 -9.46
C VAL A 171 -4.58 -4.55 -10.71
N PRO A 172 -5.49 -5.10 -11.53
CA PRO A 172 -5.90 -4.44 -12.76
C PRO A 172 -6.82 -3.24 -12.51
N ASN A 173 -7.79 -3.36 -11.59
CA ASN A 173 -8.83 -2.35 -11.37
C ASN A 173 -8.90 -1.88 -9.89
N PRO A 174 -7.91 -1.12 -9.40
CA PRO A 174 -7.91 -0.61 -8.02
C PRO A 174 -8.87 0.56 -7.87
N ILE A 175 -10.01 0.42 -7.18
CA ILE A 175 -11.09 1.42 -6.98
C ILE A 175 -10.65 2.90 -7.03
N VAL A 176 -9.57 3.26 -6.35
CA VAL A 176 -8.96 4.59 -6.48
C VAL A 176 -7.45 4.52 -6.24
N THR A 177 -6.68 5.32 -6.99
CA THR A 177 -5.22 5.44 -6.83
C THR A 177 -4.83 6.79 -6.24
N GLY A 178 -3.79 6.82 -5.41
CA GLY A 178 -3.31 8.03 -4.74
C GLY A 178 -1.79 8.21 -4.82
N ILE A 179 -1.34 9.42 -5.19
CA ILE A 179 0.08 9.81 -5.13
C ILE A 179 0.29 10.87 -4.02
N THR A 180 1.05 10.49 -2.99
CA THR A 180 1.47 11.39 -1.91
C THR A 180 2.65 12.28 -2.36
N SER A 181 3.23 13.07 -1.44
CA SER A 181 4.37 13.94 -1.75
C SER A 181 5.52 13.19 -2.43
N LEU A 182 5.99 13.76 -3.54
CA LEU A 182 7.21 13.32 -4.21
C LEU A 182 8.46 13.94 -3.58
N GLY A 183 9.59 13.29 -3.82
CA GLY A 183 10.90 13.68 -3.34
C GLY A 183 11.95 12.74 -3.92
N LEU A 184 13.20 13.18 -3.96
CA LEU A 184 14.32 12.35 -4.38
C LEU A 184 14.54 11.23 -3.37
N ASP A 185 14.31 10.00 -3.83
CA ASP A 185 14.50 8.78 -3.04
C ASP A 185 14.70 7.61 -4.00
N HIS A 186 15.47 6.61 -3.56
CA HIS A 186 15.82 5.43 -4.36
C HIS A 186 16.28 5.78 -5.80
N THR A 187 17.10 6.82 -5.96
CA THR A 187 17.47 7.38 -7.27
C THR A 187 18.23 6.41 -8.18
N SER A 188 18.84 5.37 -7.60
CA SER A 188 19.45 4.27 -8.36
C SER A 188 18.43 3.37 -9.07
N VAL A 189 17.16 3.40 -8.68
CA VAL A 189 16.08 2.54 -9.21
C VAL A 189 15.01 3.38 -9.91
N LEU A 190 14.65 4.54 -9.34
CA LEU A 190 13.52 5.34 -9.80
C LEU A 190 13.87 6.45 -10.80
N GLY A 191 15.16 6.70 -11.01
CA GLY A 191 15.66 7.83 -11.79
C GLY A 191 16.33 8.89 -10.92
N LYS A 192 17.09 9.77 -11.56
CA LYS A 192 17.89 10.80 -10.89
C LYS A 192 17.12 12.11 -10.69
N THR A 193 15.96 12.27 -11.31
CA THR A 193 15.16 13.49 -11.32
C THR A 193 13.75 13.27 -10.76
N LEU A 194 13.13 14.33 -10.25
CA LEU A 194 11.75 14.28 -9.75
C LEU A 194 10.73 13.88 -10.84
N PRO A 195 10.84 14.35 -12.11
CA PRO A 195 10.02 13.87 -13.22
C PRO A 195 10.13 12.36 -13.49
N GLU A 196 11.33 11.77 -13.45
CA GLU A 196 11.49 10.31 -13.61
C GLU A 196 10.81 9.54 -12.46
N ILE A 197 10.95 10.04 -11.23
CA ILE A 197 10.28 9.48 -10.05
C ILE A 197 8.75 9.61 -10.17
N ALA A 198 8.28 10.74 -10.70
CA ALA A 198 6.87 10.98 -10.97
C ALA A 198 6.32 9.98 -12.00
N TRP A 199 7.04 9.74 -13.08
CA TRP A 199 6.70 8.75 -14.11
C TRP A 199 6.62 7.33 -13.54
N GLN A 200 7.58 6.94 -12.69
CA GLN A 200 7.56 5.64 -12.00
C GLN A 200 6.33 5.51 -11.10
N LYS A 201 5.97 6.56 -10.36
CA LYS A 201 4.86 6.52 -9.40
C LYS A 201 3.50 6.57 -10.08
N ALA A 202 3.34 7.40 -11.11
CA ALA A 202 2.11 7.48 -11.89
C ALA A 202 1.79 6.20 -12.67
N GLY A 203 2.75 5.26 -12.78
CA GLY A 203 2.49 3.95 -13.37
C GLY A 203 1.52 3.05 -12.58
N ILE A 204 1.04 3.46 -11.39
CA ILE A 204 -0.08 2.80 -10.72
C ILE A 204 -1.44 3.18 -11.31
N TYR A 205 -1.52 4.23 -12.13
CA TYR A 205 -2.78 4.64 -12.76
C TYR A 205 -3.20 3.59 -13.78
N LYS A 206 -4.50 3.31 -13.81
CA LYS A 206 -5.12 2.29 -14.66
C LYS A 206 -6.16 2.94 -15.57
N VAL A 207 -6.47 2.24 -16.65
CA VAL A 207 -7.37 2.74 -17.69
C VAL A 207 -8.76 2.99 -17.12
N GLU A 208 -9.37 4.12 -17.52
CA GLU A 208 -10.73 4.52 -17.11
C GLU A 208 -10.93 4.64 -15.59
N TRP A 209 -9.85 4.89 -14.85
CA TRP A 209 -9.87 4.84 -13.39
C TRP A 209 -9.71 6.20 -12.72
N ARG A 210 -10.11 6.26 -11.44
CA ARG A 210 -10.08 7.49 -10.65
C ARG A 210 -8.76 7.62 -9.94
N THR A 211 -8.12 8.77 -10.12
CA THR A 211 -6.84 9.01 -9.50
C THR A 211 -6.75 10.36 -8.82
N CYS A 212 -6.03 10.38 -7.70
CA CYS A 212 -5.77 11.56 -6.91
C CYS A 212 -4.26 11.78 -6.74
N VAL A 213 -3.82 13.02 -6.84
CA VAL A 213 -2.45 13.43 -6.52
C VAL A 213 -2.49 14.62 -5.56
N TYR A 214 -1.62 14.62 -4.56
CA TYR A 214 -1.47 15.79 -3.70
C TYR A 214 -0.92 16.99 -4.49
N ARG A 215 -1.51 18.19 -4.34
CA ARG A 215 -1.20 19.38 -5.16
C ARG A 215 0.25 19.83 -5.12
N ASN A 216 0.86 19.89 -3.93
CA ASN A 216 2.18 20.49 -3.77
C ASN A 216 3.29 19.53 -4.22
N GLN A 217 3.42 19.41 -5.53
CA GLN A 217 4.50 18.72 -6.23
C GLN A 217 5.32 19.77 -7.00
N PRO A 218 6.58 19.48 -7.33
CA PRO A 218 7.31 20.25 -8.33
C PRO A 218 6.50 20.33 -9.63
N PRO A 219 6.40 21.51 -10.29
CA PRO A 219 5.58 21.69 -11.49
C PRO A 219 5.83 20.64 -12.56
N ASP A 220 7.10 20.37 -12.89
CA ASP A 220 7.49 19.37 -13.90
C ASP A 220 7.06 17.95 -13.52
N SER A 221 7.03 17.63 -12.22
CA SER A 221 6.57 16.33 -11.73
C SER A 221 5.06 16.21 -11.78
N LEU A 222 4.33 17.28 -11.47
CA LEU A 222 2.87 17.31 -11.60
C LEU A 222 2.44 17.16 -13.06
N GLU A 223 3.17 17.80 -13.98
CA GLU A 223 2.93 17.68 -15.41
C GLU A 223 3.13 16.24 -15.91
N VAL A 224 4.20 15.55 -15.50
CA VAL A 224 4.38 14.13 -15.82
C VAL A 224 3.25 13.27 -15.26
N ILE A 225 2.82 13.51 -14.02
CA ILE A 225 1.70 12.77 -13.41
C ILE A 225 0.42 12.98 -14.21
N LYS A 226 0.15 14.21 -14.66
CA LYS A 226 -1.02 14.55 -15.47
C LYS A 226 -0.96 13.86 -16.83
N GLN A 227 0.19 13.90 -17.52
CA GLN A 227 0.41 13.24 -18.80
C GLN A 227 0.20 11.72 -18.70
N GLU A 228 0.66 11.09 -17.60
CA GLU A 228 0.42 9.67 -17.38
C GLU A 228 -1.06 9.35 -17.12
N ALA A 229 -1.80 10.24 -16.44
CA ALA A 229 -3.25 10.10 -16.27
C ALA A 229 -4.00 10.21 -17.62
N GLU A 230 -3.61 11.16 -18.47
CA GLU A 230 -4.15 11.33 -19.83
C GLU A 230 -3.82 10.13 -20.72
N LYS A 231 -2.59 9.62 -20.66
CA LYS A 231 -2.13 8.46 -21.44
C LYS A 231 -2.92 7.19 -21.14
N VAL A 232 -3.28 6.96 -19.88
CA VAL A 232 -4.14 5.82 -19.51
C VAL A 232 -5.63 6.15 -19.65
N GLN A 233 -6.00 7.36 -20.07
CA GLN A 233 -7.40 7.78 -20.15
C GLN A 233 -8.13 7.61 -18.81
N ALA A 234 -7.50 8.08 -17.72
CA ALA A 234 -8.09 8.08 -16.39
C ALA A 234 -9.46 8.77 -16.43
N SER A 235 -10.49 8.17 -15.84
CA SER A 235 -11.84 8.73 -15.85
C SER A 235 -11.90 10.05 -15.07
N GLU A 236 -11.08 10.17 -14.04
CA GLU A 236 -10.98 11.35 -13.19
C GLU A 236 -9.54 11.57 -12.73
N PHE A 237 -9.07 12.82 -12.81
CA PHE A 237 -7.77 13.26 -12.31
C PHE A 237 -7.97 14.40 -11.31
N HIS A 238 -7.86 14.10 -10.02
CA HIS A 238 -8.09 15.07 -8.94
C HIS A 238 -6.78 15.53 -8.32
N VAL A 239 -6.51 16.83 -8.41
CA VAL A 239 -5.39 17.47 -7.71
C VAL A 239 -5.87 17.96 -6.35
N VAL A 240 -5.43 17.29 -5.28
CA VAL A 240 -5.95 17.47 -3.93
C VAL A 240 -5.17 18.54 -3.18
N ASP A 241 -5.89 19.57 -2.72
CA ASP A 241 -5.39 20.59 -1.81
C ASP A 241 -5.32 20.12 -0.36
N THR A 242 -4.46 20.77 0.43
CA THR A 242 -4.57 20.66 1.88
C THR A 242 -5.82 21.42 2.33
N VAL A 243 -6.76 20.71 2.95
CA VAL A 243 -8.00 21.30 3.47
C VAL A 243 -7.68 22.23 4.65
N PRO A 244 -8.03 23.53 4.61
CA PRO A 244 -7.67 24.48 5.65
C PRO A 244 -8.17 24.10 7.05
N GLU A 245 -9.39 23.55 7.17
CA GLU A 245 -9.97 23.12 8.45
C GLU A 245 -9.19 21.97 9.09
N MET A 246 -8.31 21.28 8.34
CA MET A 246 -7.42 20.26 8.89
C MET A 246 -6.43 20.84 9.92
N SER A 247 -6.25 22.17 9.94
CA SER A 247 -5.47 22.86 10.97
C SER A 247 -6.16 22.91 12.34
N GLU A 248 -7.49 22.79 12.36
CA GLU A 248 -8.34 22.85 13.56
C GLU A 248 -8.54 21.46 14.20
N ILE A 249 -8.24 20.40 13.45
CA ILE A 249 -8.33 19.02 13.93
C ILE A 249 -6.99 18.58 14.53
N LYS A 250 -7.02 18.13 15.79
CA LYS A 250 -5.89 17.42 16.40
C LYS A 250 -5.77 16.01 15.78
N LEU A 251 -4.97 15.88 14.73
CA LEU A 251 -4.70 14.62 14.07
C LEU A 251 -4.08 13.59 15.03
N GLY A 252 -4.45 12.32 14.87
CA GLY A 252 -3.88 11.21 15.62
C GLY A 252 -2.43 10.89 15.23
N LEU A 253 -1.98 11.37 14.08
CA LEU A 253 -0.57 11.33 13.65
C LEU A 253 0.06 12.73 13.80
N ALA A 254 1.23 12.79 14.41
CA ALA A 254 1.93 14.06 14.65
C ALA A 254 2.62 14.61 13.39
N GLY A 255 2.67 15.94 13.29
CA GLY A 255 3.42 16.68 12.28
C GLY A 255 2.54 17.48 11.31
N VAL A 256 2.99 18.68 10.93
CA VAL A 256 2.24 19.58 10.03
C VAL A 256 1.98 18.94 8.66
N HIS A 257 2.95 18.17 8.15
CA HIS A 257 2.84 17.42 6.90
C HIS A 257 1.77 16.31 6.95
N GLN A 258 1.20 15.97 8.11
CA GLN A 258 0.08 15.02 8.16
C GLN A 258 -1.22 15.62 7.64
N ARG A 259 -1.36 16.95 7.61
CA ARG A 259 -2.56 17.63 7.10
C ARG A 259 -2.79 17.34 5.62
N GLN A 260 -1.72 17.38 4.82
CA GLN A 260 -1.79 16.98 3.41
C GLN A 260 -2.07 15.49 3.23
N ASN A 261 -1.47 14.62 4.04
CA ASN A 261 -1.68 13.17 3.97
C ASN A 261 -3.13 12.81 4.31
N ALA A 262 -3.69 13.47 5.32
CA ALA A 262 -5.09 13.33 5.74
C ALA A 262 -6.05 13.89 4.69
N SER A 263 -5.73 15.02 4.05
CA SER A 263 -6.56 15.60 2.98
C SER A 263 -6.65 14.67 1.78
N LEU A 264 -5.52 14.09 1.36
CA LEU A 264 -5.49 13.07 0.30
C LEU A 264 -6.28 11.82 0.71
N ALA A 265 -6.07 11.31 1.93
CA ALA A 265 -6.81 10.14 2.43
C ALA A 265 -8.33 10.36 2.43
N MET A 266 -8.78 11.57 2.77
CA MET A 266 -10.20 11.94 2.75
C MET A 266 -10.81 11.77 1.35
N HIS A 267 -10.12 12.27 0.32
CA HIS A 267 -10.59 12.21 -1.06
C HIS A 267 -10.59 10.76 -1.57
N LEU A 268 -9.53 10.00 -1.27
CA LEU A 268 -9.45 8.58 -1.62
C LEU A 268 -10.60 7.79 -0.99
N VAL A 269 -10.82 7.94 0.32
CA VAL A 269 -11.90 7.22 1.03
C VAL A 269 -13.28 7.69 0.58
N HIS A 270 -13.48 8.98 0.41
CA HIS A 270 -14.76 9.49 -0.06
C HIS A 270 -15.11 8.92 -1.45
N ARG A 271 -14.15 8.91 -2.39
CA ARG A 271 -14.37 8.31 -3.72
C ARG A 271 -14.59 6.79 -3.64
N PHE A 272 -13.83 6.10 -2.80
CA PHE A 272 -14.02 4.67 -2.56
C PHE A 272 -15.44 4.36 -2.08
N LEU A 273 -15.93 5.06 -1.06
CA LEU A 273 -17.25 4.84 -0.49
C LEU A 273 -18.37 5.18 -1.47
N GLN A 274 -18.22 6.24 -2.29
CA GLN A 274 -19.19 6.56 -3.34
C GLN A 274 -19.39 5.41 -4.33
N LEU A 275 -18.32 4.67 -4.64
CA LEU A 275 -18.33 3.61 -5.64
C LEU A 275 -18.69 2.24 -5.06
N GLN A 276 -18.16 1.91 -3.88
CA GLN A 276 -18.27 0.57 -3.29
C GLN A 276 -19.36 0.48 -2.22
N CYS A 277 -19.82 1.60 -1.68
CA CYS A 277 -20.80 1.65 -0.61
C CYS A 277 -21.89 2.71 -0.90
N PRO A 278 -22.63 2.62 -2.03
CA PRO A 278 -23.58 3.64 -2.43
C PRO A 278 -24.75 3.84 -1.44
N THR A 279 -24.95 2.90 -0.53
CA THR A 279 -25.96 2.99 0.55
C THR A 279 -25.51 3.85 1.72
N ILE A 280 -24.21 4.13 1.86
CA ILE A 280 -23.69 5.05 2.88
C ILE A 280 -23.99 6.46 2.41
N LYS A 281 -24.77 7.20 3.20
CA LYS A 281 -25.04 8.62 2.92
C LYS A 281 -23.77 9.43 3.13
N LEU A 282 -23.11 9.76 2.04
CA LEU A 282 -21.92 10.61 2.04
C LEU A 282 -22.34 12.09 1.95
N PRO A 283 -21.52 12.99 2.52
CA PRO A 283 -21.74 14.42 2.41
C PRO A 283 -21.38 14.91 1.00
N ASP A 284 -22.16 15.84 0.44
CA ASP A 284 -21.91 16.38 -0.91
C ASP A 284 -20.64 17.24 -1.00
N SER A 285 -20.20 17.78 0.14
CA SER A 285 -18.97 18.55 0.28
C SER A 285 -18.04 17.94 1.32
N LEU A 286 -16.75 18.08 1.08
CA LEU A 286 -15.68 17.75 2.03
C LEU A 286 -15.25 18.96 2.88
N THR A 287 -15.84 20.13 2.62
CA THR A 287 -15.67 21.37 3.38
C THR A 287 -17.04 21.95 3.75
N PRO A 288 -17.36 22.13 5.05
CA PRO A 288 -16.53 21.79 6.21
C PRO A 288 -16.28 20.28 6.34
N ILE A 289 -15.20 19.88 7.02
CA ILE A 289 -14.83 18.48 7.19
C ILE A 289 -15.96 17.72 7.90
N PRO A 290 -16.53 16.65 7.30
CA PRO A 290 -17.57 15.85 7.91
C PRO A 290 -17.12 15.23 9.25
N GLU A 291 -17.98 15.24 10.27
CA GLU A 291 -17.60 14.79 11.62
C GLU A 291 -17.15 13.32 11.68
N VAL A 292 -17.73 12.46 10.83
CA VAL A 292 -17.30 11.06 10.68
C VAL A 292 -15.82 10.95 10.26
N TYR A 293 -15.37 11.86 9.40
CA TYR A 293 -13.98 11.94 8.97
C TYR A 293 -13.11 12.64 10.02
N ALA A 294 -13.60 13.71 10.65
CA ALA A 294 -12.91 14.38 11.76
C ALA A 294 -12.57 13.40 12.89
N THR A 295 -13.52 12.53 13.26
CA THR A 295 -13.30 11.45 14.24
C THR A 295 -12.23 10.47 13.77
N GLY A 296 -12.29 10.01 12.51
CA GLY A 296 -11.26 9.14 11.94
C GLY A 296 -9.86 9.79 11.93
N PHE A 297 -9.77 11.09 11.65
CA PHE A 297 -8.49 11.80 11.71
C PHE A 297 -7.90 11.85 13.12
N ARG A 298 -8.72 12.08 14.16
CA ARG A 298 -8.29 12.09 15.57
C ARG A 298 -7.85 10.69 16.05
N GLU A 299 -8.51 9.65 15.56
CA GLU A 299 -8.29 8.26 15.98
C GLU A 299 -7.24 7.50 15.15
N ALA A 300 -6.80 8.06 14.02
CA ALA A 300 -5.75 7.44 13.22
C ALA A 300 -4.50 7.15 14.06
N ARG A 301 -3.98 5.94 13.94
CA ARG A 301 -2.74 5.49 14.60
C ARG A 301 -1.84 4.83 13.56
N TRP A 302 -0.55 4.99 13.74
CA TRP A 302 0.46 4.31 12.93
C TRP A 302 1.62 3.87 13.81
N ALA A 303 1.71 2.56 14.04
CA ALA A 303 2.78 1.99 14.86
C ALA A 303 4.17 2.34 14.29
N GLY A 304 5.09 2.75 15.17
CA GLY A 304 6.47 3.11 14.82
C GLY A 304 6.65 4.43 14.05
N ARG A 305 5.66 5.32 14.03
CA ARG A 305 5.74 6.65 13.39
C ARG A 305 5.19 7.73 14.32
N CYS A 306 6.08 8.53 14.90
CA CYS A 306 5.81 9.51 15.95
C CYS A 306 4.88 8.94 17.04
N GLN A 307 5.04 7.65 17.34
CA GLN A 307 4.14 6.91 18.21
C GLN A 307 4.56 7.14 19.66
N ARG A 308 3.59 7.56 20.48
CA ARG A 308 3.74 7.75 21.92
C ARG A 308 3.12 6.54 22.63
N ILE A 309 3.89 5.85 23.48
CA ILE A 309 3.42 4.71 24.27
C ILE A 309 3.74 4.99 25.74
N THR A 310 2.71 5.07 26.59
CA THR A 310 2.91 5.14 28.04
C THR A 310 3.32 3.77 28.56
N ASP A 311 4.35 3.72 29.40
CA ASP A 311 4.80 2.48 30.01
C ASP A 311 3.77 1.99 31.05
N PRO A 312 3.20 0.79 30.90
CA PRO A 312 2.19 0.29 31.84
C PRO A 312 2.79 -0.04 33.21
N SER A 313 4.11 -0.25 33.31
CA SER A 313 4.81 -0.61 34.54
C SER A 313 5.36 0.59 35.30
N LYS A 314 5.42 1.77 34.67
CA LYS A 314 6.03 2.96 35.25
C LYS A 314 5.25 4.23 34.91
N GLU A 315 4.55 4.75 35.92
CA GLU A 315 3.81 6.00 35.82
C GLU A 315 4.74 7.15 35.40
N GLY A 316 4.29 7.95 34.43
CA GLY A 316 5.04 9.09 33.90
C GLY A 316 6.15 8.75 32.90
N LEU A 317 6.46 7.47 32.64
CA LEU A 317 7.37 7.08 31.57
C LEU A 317 6.64 6.96 30.24
N GLU A 318 7.18 7.59 29.20
CA GLU A 318 6.62 7.57 27.86
C GLU A 318 7.70 7.25 26.81
N TRP A 319 7.40 6.28 25.95
CA TRP A 319 8.23 5.86 24.83
C TRP A 319 7.84 6.61 23.57
N LEU A 320 8.81 7.25 22.91
CA LEU A 320 8.65 7.90 21.62
C LEU A 320 9.28 7.02 20.54
N LEU A 321 8.45 6.34 19.75
CA LEU A 321 8.88 5.46 18.68
C LEU A 321 8.72 6.14 17.33
N ASP A 322 9.83 6.32 16.62
CA ASP A 322 9.84 6.82 15.25
C ASP A 322 10.91 6.11 14.43
N GLY A 323 10.51 5.58 13.27
CA GLY A 323 11.43 4.95 12.33
C GLY A 323 11.96 5.89 11.25
N ALA A 324 12.10 7.19 11.52
CA ALA A 324 12.83 8.12 10.67
C ALA A 324 14.28 7.65 10.52
N HIS A 325 14.69 7.49 9.27
CA HIS A 325 16.00 6.97 8.89
C HIS A 325 16.60 7.73 7.69
N THR A 326 16.02 8.89 7.34
CA THR A 326 16.50 9.78 6.27
C THR A 326 16.77 11.17 6.81
N SER A 327 17.85 11.80 6.37
CA SER A 327 18.14 13.20 6.69
C SER A 327 17.15 14.13 5.97
N ARG A 328 16.73 15.21 6.63
CA ARG A 328 16.09 16.32 5.94
C ARG A 328 17.18 17.03 5.13
N VAL A 329 17.09 16.98 3.80
CA VAL A 329 17.77 17.93 2.91
C VAL A 329 16.82 19.10 2.69
#